data_AF-A0A7Y2D046-F1
#
_entry.id   AF-A0A7Y2D046-F1
#
_cell.length_a   1.000
_cell.length_b   1.000
_cell.length_c   1.000
_cell.angle_alpha   90.00
_cell.angle_beta   90.00
_cell.angle_gamma   90.00
#
_symmetry.space_group_name_H-M   'P 1'
#
loop_
_entity.id
_entity.type
_entity.pdbx_description
1 polymer ?
#
loop_
_entity_poly.entity_id
_entity_poly.type
_entity_poly.pdbx_seq_one_letter_code
_entity_poly.pdbx_strand_id
1 'polypeptide(L)'
;WFSPEREMLQALIDKSQEHVSGTVRLKLYKGSARVVGRWSDESLYSEQHVTFEDDRGAYDQKDAAGFIRINALRLRLLAARDERRKQDVDKPEVPDAGLPRFD
;
A
#
# COMPACT_ATOMS: atom_id res chain seq x y z
N TRP A 1 16.55 -15.41 23.65
CA TRP A 1 16.53 -16.58 22.73
C TRP A 1 15.53 -17.62 23.20
N PHE A 2 15.63 -18.09 24.45
CA PHE A 2 14.69 -19.06 25.04
C PHE A 2 13.48 -18.38 25.71
N SER A 3 12.75 -17.54 24.97
CA SER A 3 11.51 -16.93 25.48
C SER A 3 10.31 -17.41 24.67
N PRO A 4 9.11 -17.50 25.28
CA PRO A 4 7.90 -17.93 24.58
C PRO A 4 7.56 -17.08 23.35
N GLU A 5 7.82 -15.77 23.39
CA GLU A 5 7.56 -14.87 22.26
C GLU A 5 8.48 -15.16 21.07
N ARG A 6 9.71 -15.62 21.33
CA ARG A 6 10.62 -16.06 20.27
C ARG A 6 10.07 -17.28 19.55
N GLU A 7 9.47 -18.23 20.27
CA GLU A 7 8.87 -19.43 19.67
C GLU A 7 7.68 -19.07 18.78
N MET A 8 6.85 -18.12 19.21
CA MET A 8 5.76 -17.59 18.39
C MET A 8 6.28 -16.94 17.09
N LEU A 9 7.34 -16.13 17.19
CA LEU A 9 7.96 -15.50 16.02
C LEU A 9 8.64 -16.54 15.11
N GLN A 10 9.25 -17.58 15.67
CA GLN A 10 9.84 -18.66 14.89
C GLN A 10 8.79 -19.37 14.05
N ALA A 11 7.62 -19.68 14.62
CA ALA A 11 6.53 -20.30 13.86
C ALA A 11 6.04 -19.44 12.68
N LEU A 12 5.96 -18.12 12.87
CA LEU A 12 5.62 -17.19 11.78
C LEU A 12 6.71 -17.16 10.70
N ILE A 13 7.98 -17.14 11.11
CA ILE A 13 9.11 -17.15 10.19
C ILE A 13 9.12 -18.45 9.39
N ASP A 14 9.05 -19.61 10.04
CA ASP A 14 9.05 -20.92 9.39
C ASP A 14 7.93 -21.02 8.36
N LYS A 15 6.72 -20.57 8.72
CA LYS A 15 5.58 -20.52 7.80
C LYS A 15 5.84 -19.62 6.60
N SER A 16 6.43 -18.45 6.82
CA SER A 16 6.74 -17.50 5.74
C SER A 16 7.82 -18.02 4.78
N GLN A 17 8.68 -18.94 5.22
CA GLN A 17 9.80 -19.47 4.44
C GLN A 17 9.45 -20.71 3.60
N GLU A 18 8.23 -21.26 3.71
CA GLU A 18 7.83 -22.52 3.02
C GLU A 18 8.11 -22.52 1.51
N HIS A 19 7.91 -21.39 0.83
CA HIS A 19 8.14 -21.22 -0.61
C HIS A 19 9.36 -20.36 -0.93
N VAL A 20 10.20 -20.03 0.06
CA VAL A 20 11.40 -19.22 -0.14
C VAL A 20 12.55 -20.12 -0.59
N SER A 21 12.45 -20.58 -1.83
CA SER A 21 13.45 -21.41 -2.49
C SER A 21 13.93 -20.74 -3.77
N GLY A 22 15.19 -20.98 -4.16
CA GLY A 22 15.74 -20.43 -5.40
C GLY A 22 17.23 -20.16 -5.34
N THR A 23 17.77 -19.71 -6.47
CA THR A 23 19.17 -19.34 -6.65
C THR A 23 19.32 -17.85 -6.84
N VAL A 24 20.23 -17.24 -6.09
CA VAL A 24 20.59 -15.82 -6.23
C VAL A 24 22.05 -15.71 -6.66
N ARG A 25 22.30 -15.04 -7.79
CA ARG A 25 23.67 -14.74 -8.25
C ARG A 25 24.10 -13.40 -7.69
N LEU A 26 25.23 -13.39 -6.99
CA LEU A 26 25.83 -12.20 -6.39
C LEU A 26 27.13 -11.82 -7.10
N LYS A 27 27.38 -10.52 -7.20
CA LYS A 27 28.67 -9.94 -7.54
C LYS A 27 29.27 -9.33 -6.29
N LEU A 28 30.43 -9.84 -5.90
CA LEU A 28 31.19 -9.36 -4.75
C LEU A 28 32.32 -8.46 -5.23
N TYR A 29 32.41 -7.24 -4.70
CA TYR A 29 33.47 -6.30 -5.07
C TYR A 29 33.77 -5.32 -3.94
N LYS A 30 35.03 -5.26 -3.49
CA LYS A 30 35.54 -4.31 -2.47
C LYS A 30 34.61 -4.18 -1.25
N GLY A 31 34.23 -5.31 -0.66
CA GLY A 31 33.34 -5.35 0.51
C GLY A 31 31.84 -5.13 0.22
N SER A 32 31.46 -4.93 -1.04
CA SER A 32 30.06 -4.85 -1.46
C SER A 32 29.58 -6.18 -2.03
N ALA A 33 28.34 -6.57 -1.71
CA ALA A 33 27.60 -7.65 -2.35
C ALA A 33 26.41 -7.06 -3.11
N ARG A 34 26.30 -7.33 -4.41
CA ARG A 34 25.16 -6.92 -5.24
C ARG A 34 24.51 -8.11 -5.91
N VAL A 35 23.18 -8.13 -5.95
CA VAL A 35 22.41 -9.13 -6.69
C VAL A 35 22.47 -8.82 -8.19
N VAL A 36 22.81 -9.83 -8.99
CA VAL A 36 22.92 -9.75 -10.46
C VAL A 36 22.05 -10.78 -11.19
N GLY A 37 21.26 -11.56 -10.46
CA GLY A 37 20.33 -12.54 -11.03
C GLY A 37 19.60 -13.31 -9.93
N ARG A 38 18.39 -13.77 -10.24
CA ARG A 38 17.52 -14.55 -9.36
C ARG A 38 16.73 -15.54 -10.20
N TRP A 39 16.60 -16.78 -9.72
CA TRP A 39 15.79 -17.83 -10.34
C TRP A 39 15.13 -18.67 -9.25
N SER A 40 13.89 -19.08 -9.45
CA SER A 40 13.15 -19.94 -8.53
C SER A 40 12.02 -20.64 -9.29
N ASP A 41 11.80 -21.92 -8.99
CA ASP A 41 10.65 -22.67 -9.51
C ASP A 41 9.34 -22.25 -8.82
N GLU A 42 9.43 -21.65 -7.63
CA GLU A 42 8.33 -21.09 -6.83
C GLU A 42 8.20 -19.57 -7.04
N SER A 43 8.72 -19.04 -8.16
CA SER A 43 8.71 -17.62 -8.46
C SER A 43 7.29 -17.10 -8.70
N LEU A 44 6.86 -16.13 -7.89
CA LEU A 44 5.63 -15.36 -8.13
C LEU A 44 5.75 -14.35 -9.28
N TYR A 45 6.97 -14.15 -9.81
CA TYR A 45 7.18 -13.33 -11.00
C TYR A 45 6.77 -14.13 -12.25
N SER A 46 5.79 -13.61 -12.99
CA SER A 46 5.31 -14.16 -14.26
C SER A 46 5.60 -13.17 -15.39
N GLU A 47 6.48 -13.54 -16.32
CA GLU A 47 6.77 -12.70 -17.49
C GLU A 47 5.51 -12.42 -18.32
N GLN A 48 4.62 -13.39 -18.42
CA GLN A 48 3.36 -13.29 -19.19
C GLN A 48 2.36 -12.28 -18.61
N HIS A 49 2.56 -11.81 -17.37
CA HIS A 49 1.68 -10.82 -16.72
C HIS A 49 2.31 -9.42 -16.66
N VAL A 50 3.60 -9.31 -16.98
CA VAL A 50 4.41 -8.08 -16.88
C VAL A 50 4.83 -7.58 -18.26
N THR A 51 4.58 -8.36 -19.32
CA THR A 51 4.83 -7.95 -20.70
C THR A 51 3.98 -6.74 -21.09
N PHE A 52 4.53 -5.93 -22.00
CA PHE A 52 3.78 -4.84 -22.65
C PHE A 52 3.26 -5.25 -24.04
N GLU A 53 3.61 -6.45 -24.51
CA GLU A 53 3.14 -7.03 -25.77
C GLU A 53 1.96 -7.98 -25.50
N ASP A 54 1.01 -8.02 -26.44
CA ASP A 54 -0.27 -8.78 -26.45
C ASP A 54 -0.36 -9.86 -25.36
N ASP A 55 -0.82 -9.46 -24.17
CA ASP A 55 -0.86 -10.24 -22.92
C ASP A 55 -1.76 -11.49 -22.99
N ARG A 56 -2.19 -11.92 -24.17
CA ARG A 56 -3.13 -13.05 -24.41
C ARG A 56 -4.35 -13.05 -23.48
N GLY A 57 -4.76 -11.90 -22.95
CA GLY A 57 -5.84 -11.75 -21.97
C GLY A 57 -5.49 -12.10 -20.52
N ALA A 58 -4.22 -12.12 -20.12
CA ALA A 58 -3.77 -12.44 -18.75
C ALA A 58 -4.19 -11.39 -17.70
N TYR A 59 -4.43 -10.13 -18.10
CA TYR A 59 -4.88 -9.07 -17.20
C TYR A 59 -5.91 -8.15 -17.86
N ASP A 60 -7.09 -7.98 -17.26
CA ASP A 60 -8.08 -6.99 -17.69
C ASP A 60 -7.74 -5.61 -17.10
N GLN A 61 -7.21 -4.73 -17.94
CA GLN A 61 -6.85 -3.37 -17.56
C GLN A 61 -8.06 -2.53 -17.09
N LYS A 62 -9.29 -2.93 -17.41
CA LYS A 62 -10.51 -2.22 -16.95
C LYS A 62 -10.69 -2.30 -15.44
N ASP A 63 -10.20 -3.36 -14.80
CA ASP A 63 -10.30 -3.55 -13.35
C ASP A 63 -9.41 -2.57 -12.58
N ALA A 64 -8.32 -2.10 -13.19
CA ALA A 64 -7.44 -1.11 -12.58
C ALA A 64 -8.18 0.19 -12.24
N ALA A 65 -9.11 0.63 -13.10
CA ALA A 65 -9.91 1.82 -12.86
C ALA A 65 -10.82 1.67 -11.64
N GLY A 66 -11.41 0.47 -11.44
CA GLY A 66 -12.19 0.14 -10.25
C GLY A 66 -11.33 0.12 -8.99
N PHE A 67 -10.18 -0.56 -9.05
CA PHE A 67 -9.23 -0.67 -7.95
C PHE A 67 -8.71 0.70 -7.48
N ILE A 68 -8.33 1.58 -8.41
CA ILE A 68 -7.85 2.93 -8.10
C ILE A 68 -8.95 3.73 -7.37
N ARG A 69 -10.19 3.66 -7.85
CA ARG A 69 -11.32 4.38 -7.23
C ARG A 69 -11.57 3.92 -5.79
N ILE A 70 -11.54 2.62 -5.54
CA ILE A 70 -11.79 2.05 -4.21
C ILE A 70 -10.63 2.36 -3.26
N ASN A 71 -9.38 2.15 -3.68
CA ASN A 71 -8.23 2.46 -2.82
C ASN A 71 -8.11 3.95 -2.48
N ALA A 72 -8.45 4.82 -3.43
CA ALA A 72 -8.44 6.26 -3.22
C ALA A 72 -9.64 6.76 -2.39
N LEU A 73 -10.68 5.95 -2.17
CA LEU A 73 -11.90 6.36 -1.48
C LEU A 73 -11.61 6.94 -0.10
N ARG A 74 -10.75 6.28 0.69
CA ARG A 74 -10.37 6.78 2.03
C ARG A 74 -9.71 8.16 1.98
N LEU A 75 -8.89 8.41 0.95
CA LEU A 75 -8.17 9.67 0.78
C LEU A 75 -9.12 10.78 0.31
N ARG A 76 -10.05 10.45 -0.59
CA ARG A 76 -11.09 11.39 -1.04
C ARG A 76 -12.01 11.82 0.10
N LEU A 77 -12.39 10.91 0.99
CA LEU A 77 -13.21 11.22 2.16
C LEU A 77 -12.48 12.13 3.17
N LEU A 78 -11.18 11.89 3.39
CA LEU A 78 -10.35 12.78 4.21
C LEU A 78 -10.26 14.18 3.61
N ALA A 79 -9.98 14.30 2.31
CA ALA A 79 -9.95 15.58 1.62
C ALA A 79 -11.30 16.31 1.71
N ALA A 80 -12.42 15.61 1.49
CA ALA A 80 -13.76 16.19 1.60
C ALA A 80 -14.13 16.63 3.02
N ARG A 81 -13.60 15.97 4.07
CA ARG A 81 -13.74 16.43 5.45
C ARG A 81 -12.94 17.72 5.68
N ASP A 82 -11.70 17.76 5.21
CA ASP A 82 -10.81 18.90 5.43
C ASP A 82 -11.29 20.16 4.69
N GLU A 83 -11.85 19.99 3.48
CA GLU A 83 -12.56 21.04 2.73
C GLU A 83 -13.76 21.59 3.52
N ARG A 84 -14.64 20.71 4.06
CA ARG A 84 -15.77 21.12 4.90
C ARG A 84 -15.32 21.88 6.15
N ARG A 85 -14.26 21.41 6.81
CA ARG A 85 -13.70 22.07 8.00
C ARG A 85 -13.15 23.47 7.67
N LYS A 86 -12.52 23.66 6.51
CA LYS A 86 -12.08 25.00 6.07
C LYS A 86 -13.27 25.93 5.85
N GLN A 87 -14.34 25.44 5.22
CA GLN A 87 -15.56 26.21 4.97
C GLN A 87 -16.29 26.61 6.26
N ASP A 88 -16.29 25.75 7.28
CA ASP A 88 -16.86 26.08 8.60
C ASP A 88 -16.03 27.10 9.38
N VAL A 89 -14.70 27.10 9.23
CA VAL A 89 -13.80 28.07 9.87
C VAL A 89 -13.88 29.46 9.22
N ASP A 90 -14.15 29.52 7.91
CA ASP A 90 -14.23 30.76 7.14
C ASP A 90 -15.65 31.38 7.13
N LYS A 91 -16.60 30.78 7.85
CA LYS A 91 -17.96 31.31 7.96
C LYS A 91 -17.93 32.56 8.85
N PRO A 92 -18.43 33.73 8.37
CA PRO A 92 -18.43 34.94 9.17
C PRO A 92 -19.27 34.72 10.42
N GLU A 93 -18.69 35.03 11.58
CA GLU A 93 -19.38 35.01 12.86
C GLU A 93 -20.57 35.98 12.75
N VAL A 94 -21.79 35.43 12.75
CA VAL A 94 -23.00 36.26 12.72
C VAL A 94 -22.99 37.04 14.02
N PRO A 95 -22.96 38.39 14.00
CA PRO A 95 -23.01 39.16 15.23
C PRO A 95 -24.28 38.76 15.96
N ASP A 96 -24.16 38.38 17.23
CA ASP A 96 -25.30 38.09 18.10
C ASP A 96 -26.24 39.28 18.00
N ALA A 97 -27.34 39.09 17.26
CA ALA A 97 -28.37 40.09 17.09
C ALA A 97 -29.09 40.14 18.43
N GLY A 98 -28.49 40.89 19.36
CA GLY A 98 -28.93 41.01 20.74
C GLY A 98 -30.45 41.14 20.74
N LEU A 99 -31.11 40.13 21.30
CA LEU A 99 -32.56 40.10 21.40
C LEU A 99 -33.01 41.46 21.95
N PRO A 100 -33.99 42.12 21.31
CA PRO A 100 -34.42 43.44 21.73
C PRO A 100 -34.80 43.36 23.20
N ARG A 101 -34.07 44.10 24.05
CA ARG A 101 -34.50 44.33 25.41
C ARG A 101 -35.71 45.23 25.31
N PHE A 102 -36.88 44.65 25.54
CA PHE A 102 -38.09 45.42 25.80
C PHE A 102 -37.90 46.10 27.16
N ASP A 103 -37.57 47.38 27.11
CA ASP A 103 -37.68 48.33 28.21
C ASP A 103 -39.14 48.67 28.54
#